data_AF-A0A7U3NL70-F1
#
_entry.id   AF-A0A7U3NL70-F1
#
_cell.length_a   1.000
_cell.length_b   1.000
_cell.length_c   1.000
_cell.angle_alpha   90.00
_cell.angle_beta   90.00
_cell.angle_gamma   90.00
#
_symmetry.space_group_name_H-M   'P 1'
#
loop_
_entity.id
_entity.type
_entity.pdbx_description
1 polymer ?
#
loop_
_entity_poly.entity_id
_entity_poly.type
_entity_poly.pdbx_seq_one_letter_code
_entity_poly.pdbx_strand_id
1 'polypeptide(L)'
;MAELPKSLEEAIAQSRIATAAALADGYTRLQVDFLFPELKLMPVAAEFLPVFAKYDSRLKVFFADAGAAALANRDWQDTPFKIVDIGTGRAASLKSKIQAEDEIFLFISPSSVEVPQLEKLCQDIGDRPFVMLNPRLEDSGVVGIGYAARQTRQRFISTIESCYYLRPVDDTTAVFRCYPELWQVWVETNGEYEKVAELPKKPTGDELDMIVIPGQPQTSNDGAPVKKPSVFKSLQRFLKALSS
;
A
#
# COMPACT_ATOMS: atom_id res chain seq x y z
N MET A 1 -3.48 6.81 -19.88
CA MET A 1 -4.41 5.96 -19.13
C MET A 1 -3.55 4.86 -18.50
N ALA A 2 -3.67 4.59 -17.22
CA ALA A 2 -2.93 3.53 -16.56
C ALA A 2 -3.58 2.18 -16.92
N GLU A 3 -2.79 1.29 -17.50
CA GLU A 3 -3.21 -0.08 -17.79
C GLU A 3 -2.86 -0.98 -16.61
N LEU A 4 -3.58 -2.09 -16.46
CA LEU A 4 -3.24 -3.10 -15.47
C LEU A 4 -1.82 -3.63 -15.75
N PRO A 5 -0.88 -3.59 -14.79
CA PRO A 5 0.51 -3.95 -15.04
C PRO A 5 0.64 -5.45 -15.33
N LYS A 6 1.56 -5.79 -16.22
CA LYS A 6 1.90 -7.15 -16.65
C LYS A 6 3.08 -7.76 -15.92
N SER A 7 3.59 -7.11 -14.88
CA SER A 7 4.63 -7.72 -14.03
C SER A 7 4.70 -6.98 -12.71
N LEU A 8 5.44 -7.55 -11.75
CA LEU A 8 5.74 -6.87 -10.51
C LEU A 8 6.62 -5.63 -10.79
N GLU A 9 7.57 -5.75 -11.72
CA GLU A 9 8.48 -4.70 -12.16
C GLU A 9 7.70 -3.53 -12.78
N GLU A 10 6.72 -3.82 -13.65
CA GLU A 10 5.80 -2.81 -14.18
C GLU A 10 4.94 -2.18 -13.09
N ALA A 11 4.41 -2.98 -12.17
CA ALA A 11 3.61 -2.48 -11.06
C ALA A 11 4.43 -1.52 -10.16
N ILE A 12 5.71 -1.81 -9.91
CA ILE A 12 6.63 -0.94 -9.19
C ILE A 12 6.95 0.31 -10.01
N ALA A 13 7.16 0.19 -11.32
CA ALA A 13 7.37 1.35 -12.18
C ALA A 13 6.16 2.30 -12.19
N GLN A 14 4.95 1.75 -12.34
CA GLN A 14 3.71 2.52 -12.30
C GLN A 14 3.49 3.16 -10.93
N SER A 15 3.76 2.45 -9.83
CA SER A 15 3.59 3.02 -8.48
C SER A 15 4.51 4.20 -8.21
N ARG A 16 5.74 4.19 -8.74
CA ARG A 16 6.66 5.33 -8.65
C ARG A 16 6.11 6.55 -9.40
N ILE A 17 5.58 6.35 -10.61
CA ILE A 17 4.95 7.42 -11.40
C ILE A 17 3.75 8.00 -10.65
N ALA A 18 2.85 7.14 -10.16
CA ALA A 18 1.67 7.54 -9.41
C ALA A 18 2.01 8.31 -8.13
N THR A 19 3.01 7.84 -7.38
CA THR A 19 3.51 8.50 -6.17
C THR A 19 4.11 9.86 -6.48
N ALA A 20 4.94 9.96 -7.51
CA ALA A 20 5.54 11.24 -7.91
C ALA A 20 4.49 12.26 -8.36
N ALA A 21 3.48 11.83 -9.11
CA ALA A 21 2.37 12.67 -9.54
C ALA A 21 1.54 13.17 -8.34
N ALA A 22 1.17 12.29 -7.41
CA ALA A 22 0.43 12.68 -6.21
C ALA A 22 1.22 13.67 -5.33
N LEU A 23 2.53 13.46 -5.15
CA LEU A 23 3.39 14.40 -4.45
C LEU A 23 3.46 15.77 -5.16
N ALA A 24 3.51 15.78 -6.49
CA ALA A 24 3.54 17.01 -7.28
C ALA A 24 2.24 17.82 -7.17
N ASP A 25 1.11 17.13 -7.03
CA ASP A 25 -0.21 17.73 -6.81
C ASP A 25 -0.45 18.18 -5.35
N GLY A 26 0.55 18.03 -4.48
CA GLY A 26 0.53 18.53 -3.10
C GLY A 26 -0.01 17.56 -2.06
N TYR A 27 -0.26 16.29 -2.41
CA TYR A 27 -0.58 15.28 -1.40
C TYR A 27 0.65 14.96 -0.55
N THR A 28 0.50 15.05 0.77
CA THR A 28 1.61 14.87 1.72
C THR A 28 1.54 13.55 2.50
N ARG A 29 0.43 12.81 2.44
CA ARG A 29 0.25 11.56 3.18
C ARG A 29 -0.19 10.47 2.22
N LEU A 30 0.74 9.67 1.75
CA LEU A 30 0.50 8.70 0.69
C LEU A 30 0.67 7.27 1.18
N GLN A 31 -0.05 6.34 0.54
CA GLN A 31 0.20 4.90 0.64
C GLN A 31 0.23 4.24 -0.73
N VAL A 32 1.06 3.20 -0.83
CA VAL A 32 1.24 2.31 -1.98
C VAL A 32 1.05 0.88 -1.50
N ASP A 33 0.13 0.15 -2.12
CA ASP A 33 -0.22 -1.21 -1.70
C ASP A 33 -0.05 -2.23 -2.82
N PHE A 34 0.88 -3.17 -2.62
CA PHE A 34 0.97 -4.41 -3.39
C PHE A 34 0.44 -5.58 -2.57
N LEU A 35 -0.80 -6.02 -2.83
CA LEU A 35 -1.44 -7.09 -2.06
C LEU A 35 -1.31 -8.46 -2.74
N PHE A 36 -0.07 -8.80 -3.10
CA PHE A 36 0.29 -10.12 -3.57
C PHE A 36 0.60 -11.05 -2.39
N PRO A 37 0.03 -12.27 -2.35
CA PRO A 37 0.52 -13.31 -1.47
C PRO A 37 2.03 -13.51 -1.66
N GLU A 38 2.76 -13.75 -0.57
CA GLU A 38 4.19 -14.07 -0.56
C GLU A 38 5.13 -12.98 -1.14
N LEU A 39 4.64 -11.74 -1.28
CA LEU A 39 5.46 -10.62 -1.73
C LEU A 39 6.70 -10.45 -0.86
N LYS A 40 7.89 -10.55 -1.47
CA LYS A 40 9.14 -10.19 -0.82
C LYS A 40 9.28 -8.68 -0.84
N LEU A 41 8.99 -8.06 0.29
CA LEU A 41 8.92 -6.59 0.35
C LEU A 41 10.29 -5.90 0.24
N MET A 42 11.37 -6.51 0.73
CA MET A 42 12.69 -5.87 0.73
C MET A 42 13.19 -5.52 -0.68
N PRO A 43 13.15 -6.42 -1.69
CA PRO A 43 13.43 -6.07 -3.09
C PRO A 43 12.49 -5.00 -3.65
N VAL A 44 11.18 -5.13 -3.40
CA VAL A 44 10.17 -4.16 -3.85
C VAL A 44 10.48 -2.75 -3.33
N ALA A 45 10.83 -2.63 -2.05
CA ALA A 45 11.20 -1.36 -1.44
C ALA A 45 12.47 -0.79 -2.06
N ALA A 46 13.48 -1.62 -2.33
CA ALA A 46 14.71 -1.19 -3.00
C ALA A 46 14.44 -0.63 -4.40
N GLU A 47 13.60 -1.31 -5.19
CA GLU A 47 13.22 -0.87 -6.54
C GLU A 47 12.28 0.36 -6.54
N PHE A 48 11.56 0.58 -5.45
CA PHE A 48 10.67 1.73 -5.27
C PHE A 48 11.43 3.01 -4.91
N LEU A 49 12.54 2.92 -4.14
CA LEU A 49 13.36 4.06 -3.68
C LEU A 49 13.71 5.13 -4.72
N PRO A 50 13.99 4.82 -6.01
CA PRO A 50 14.34 5.82 -7.01
C PRO A 50 13.32 6.96 -7.17
N VAL A 51 12.05 6.79 -6.77
CA VAL A 51 11.06 7.89 -6.75
C VAL A 51 11.48 9.05 -5.85
N PHE A 52 12.34 8.79 -4.86
CA PHE A 52 12.83 9.78 -3.90
C PHE A 52 14.24 10.30 -4.22
N ALA A 53 14.85 9.94 -5.36
CA ALA A 53 16.25 10.25 -5.66
C ALA A 53 16.60 11.75 -5.52
N LYS A 54 15.67 12.65 -5.85
CA LYS A 54 15.86 14.11 -5.74
C LYS A 54 16.08 14.62 -4.30
N TYR A 55 15.64 13.86 -3.30
CA TYR A 55 15.77 14.24 -1.88
C TYR A 55 17.16 13.89 -1.32
N ASP A 56 17.84 12.92 -1.93
CA ASP A 56 19.19 12.51 -1.53
C ASP A 56 19.25 12.18 -0.03
N SER A 57 20.20 12.76 0.72
CA SER A 57 20.34 12.57 2.17
C SER A 57 19.18 13.09 3.02
N ARG A 58 18.24 13.82 2.41
CA ARG A 58 17.05 14.40 3.08
C ARG A 58 15.87 13.44 3.12
N LEU A 59 15.96 12.30 2.42
CA LEU A 59 15.06 11.18 2.64
C LEU A 59 15.39 10.54 4.00
N LYS A 60 14.36 10.06 4.69
CA LYS A 60 14.53 9.14 5.82
C LYS A 60 13.62 7.93 5.68
N VAL A 61 14.21 6.76 5.83
CA VAL A 61 13.50 5.48 5.67
C VAL A 61 13.30 4.82 7.03
N PHE A 62 12.07 4.36 7.25
CA PHE A 62 11.64 3.67 8.45
C PHE A 62 11.16 2.26 8.10
N PHE A 63 11.69 1.26 8.78
CA PHE A 63 11.13 -0.09 8.80
C PHE A 63 10.29 -0.31 10.06
N ALA A 64 9.35 -1.27 10.01
CA ALA A 64 8.55 -1.66 11.17
C ALA A 64 9.43 -2.06 12.37
N ASP A 65 10.50 -2.83 12.12
CA ASP A 65 11.40 -3.35 13.15
C ASP A 65 12.89 -3.11 12.86
N ALA A 66 13.70 -3.23 13.92
CA ALA A 66 15.15 -3.01 13.88
C ALA A 66 15.91 -4.07 13.07
N GLY A 67 15.41 -5.30 12.97
CA GLY A 67 16.02 -6.36 12.18
C GLY A 67 15.92 -6.07 10.70
N ALA A 68 14.75 -5.70 10.22
CA ALA A 68 14.54 -5.29 8.83
C ALA A 68 15.35 -4.02 8.49
N ALA A 69 15.39 -3.03 9.39
CA ALA A 69 16.22 -1.84 9.20
C ALA A 69 17.72 -2.19 9.09
N ALA A 70 18.24 -3.05 9.98
CA ALA A 70 19.63 -3.47 9.95
C ALA A 70 19.96 -4.28 8.69
N LEU A 71 19.04 -5.14 8.26
CA LEU A 71 19.17 -5.90 7.02
C LEU A 71 19.25 -4.98 5.80
N ALA A 72 18.37 -3.99 5.71
CA ALA A 72 18.39 -2.99 4.63
C ALA A 72 19.68 -2.16 4.64
N ASN A 73 20.16 -1.73 5.80
CA ASN A 73 21.46 -1.02 5.91
C ASN A 73 22.63 -1.87 5.39
N ARG A 74 22.58 -3.19 5.59
CA ARG A 74 23.62 -4.12 5.09
C ARG A 74 23.51 -4.33 3.58
N ASP A 75 22.29 -4.48 3.07
CA ASP A 75 22.03 -4.93 1.71
C ASP A 75 21.99 -3.76 0.69
N TRP A 76 21.53 -2.58 1.10
CA TRP A 76 21.35 -1.40 0.23
C TRP A 76 22.55 -0.46 0.23
N GLN A 77 23.77 -0.98 0.40
CA GLN A 77 25.02 -0.24 0.60
C GLN A 77 25.13 1.10 -0.16
N ASP A 78 25.77 2.09 0.46
CA ASP A 78 26.00 3.43 -0.09
C ASP A 78 24.74 4.29 -0.30
N THR A 79 23.69 4.08 0.51
CA THR A 79 22.55 5.00 0.53
C THR A 79 22.93 6.36 1.14
N PRO A 80 22.58 7.50 0.50
CA PRO A 80 22.87 8.83 1.05
C PRO A 80 21.97 9.21 2.23
N PHE A 81 20.86 8.49 2.40
CA PHE A 81 19.86 8.70 3.44
C PHE A 81 20.02 7.75 4.62
N LYS A 82 19.30 8.05 5.72
CA LYS A 82 19.29 7.23 6.93
C LYS A 82 18.17 6.19 6.88
N ILE A 83 18.49 4.96 7.24
CA ILE A 83 17.53 3.86 7.43
C ILE A 83 17.48 3.49 8.91
N VAL A 84 16.29 3.59 9.50
CA VAL A 84 16.04 3.31 10.92
C VAL A 84 14.76 2.48 11.07
N ASP A 85 14.47 2.02 12.28
CA ASP A 85 13.19 1.42 12.64
C ASP A 85 12.20 2.47 13.16
N ILE A 86 10.91 2.15 13.20
CA ILE A 86 9.90 2.97 13.90
C ILE A 86 10.18 2.93 15.42
N GLY A 87 10.37 1.73 15.96
CA GLY A 87 10.74 1.49 17.36
C GLY A 87 9.55 1.54 18.30
N THR A 88 9.13 0.38 18.80
CA THR A 88 7.90 0.22 19.59
C THR A 88 8.13 0.18 21.12
N GLY A 89 9.34 0.51 21.59
CA GLY A 89 9.73 0.46 23.02
C GLY A 89 9.77 1.83 23.71
N ARG A 90 9.76 1.84 25.06
CA ARG A 90 9.85 3.07 25.88
C ARG A 90 11.07 3.94 25.53
N ALA A 91 12.20 3.33 25.21
CA ALA A 91 13.40 4.07 24.81
C ALA A 91 13.26 4.78 23.46
N ALA A 92 12.48 4.22 22.52
CA ALA A 92 12.23 4.81 21.21
C ALA A 92 11.41 6.11 21.30
N SER A 93 10.61 6.27 22.37
CA SER A 93 9.81 7.49 22.60
C SER A 93 10.55 8.65 23.27
N LEU A 94 11.84 8.50 23.65
CA LEU A 94 12.57 9.50 24.42
C LEU A 94 13.25 10.59 23.58
N LYS A 95 13.45 10.36 22.28
CA LYS A 95 14.02 11.34 21.34
C LYS A 95 13.31 11.25 20.00
N SER A 96 12.94 12.41 19.44
CA SER A 96 12.40 12.43 18.08
C SER A 96 13.43 11.85 17.12
N LYS A 97 13.00 10.88 16.31
CA LYS A 97 13.80 10.33 15.21
C LYS A 97 13.77 11.25 14.00
N ILE A 98 13.01 12.35 14.02
CA ILE A 98 12.89 13.31 12.92
C ILE A 98 13.87 14.46 13.15
N GLN A 99 14.61 14.85 12.11
CA GLN A 99 15.56 15.97 12.13
C GLN A 99 15.02 17.12 11.28
N ALA A 100 15.61 18.31 11.40
CA ALA A 100 15.17 19.50 10.67
C ALA A 100 15.47 19.40 9.16
N GLU A 101 16.55 18.71 8.80
CA GLU A 101 17.03 18.53 7.43
C GLU A 101 16.29 17.40 6.69
N ASP A 102 15.54 16.55 7.40
CA ASP A 102 14.71 15.52 6.78
C ASP A 102 13.53 16.20 6.07
N GLU A 103 13.37 15.97 4.76
CA GLU A 103 12.32 16.61 3.93
C GLU A 103 11.20 15.64 3.52
N ILE A 104 11.48 14.34 3.44
CA ILE A 104 10.48 13.31 3.09
C ILE A 104 10.76 11.99 3.80
N PHE A 105 9.70 11.24 4.06
CA PHE A 105 9.77 10.02 4.86
C PHE A 105 9.15 8.83 4.12
N LEU A 106 9.82 7.68 4.16
CA LEU A 106 9.30 6.41 3.65
C LEU A 106 9.13 5.43 4.80
N PHE A 107 7.91 4.96 5.03
CA PHE A 107 7.62 3.90 5.99
C PHE A 107 7.37 2.58 5.25
N ILE A 108 8.13 1.55 5.58
CA ILE A 108 8.07 0.24 4.92
C ILE A 108 7.37 -0.75 5.86
N SER A 109 6.24 -1.27 5.39
CA SER A 109 5.39 -2.25 6.08
C SER A 109 4.98 -1.93 7.52
N PRO A 110 4.69 -0.67 7.90
CA PRO A 110 4.20 -0.42 9.24
C PRO A 110 2.90 -1.21 9.48
N SER A 111 2.77 -1.82 10.65
CA SER A 111 1.58 -2.58 11.02
C SER A 111 0.76 -1.86 12.10
N SER A 112 -0.38 -2.45 12.44
CA SER A 112 -1.24 -2.02 13.55
C SER A 112 -0.49 -1.89 14.90
N VAL A 113 0.62 -2.63 15.07
CA VAL A 113 1.50 -2.62 16.25
C VAL A 113 2.26 -1.30 16.35
N GLU A 114 2.74 -0.77 15.22
CA GLU A 114 3.55 0.45 15.18
C GLU A 114 2.71 1.73 15.22
N VAL A 115 1.39 1.66 14.98
CA VAL A 115 0.49 2.83 14.88
C VAL A 115 0.69 3.86 16.00
N PRO A 116 0.74 3.49 17.31
CA PRO A 116 0.90 4.50 18.37
C PRO A 116 2.20 5.30 18.29
N GLN A 117 3.29 4.69 17.79
CA GLN A 117 4.55 5.39 17.58
C GLN A 117 4.57 6.13 16.24
N LEU A 118 3.98 5.52 15.20
CA LEU A 118 3.86 6.11 13.87
C LEU A 118 3.09 7.43 13.93
N GLU A 119 2.00 7.50 14.70
CA GLU A 119 1.24 8.74 14.92
C GLU A 119 2.11 9.86 15.51
N LYS A 120 2.99 9.54 16.47
CA LYS A 120 3.92 10.52 17.06
C LYS A 120 4.98 10.97 16.05
N LEU A 121 5.55 10.03 15.29
CA LEU A 121 6.48 10.37 14.22
C LEU A 121 5.81 11.28 13.19
N CYS A 122 4.58 10.99 12.78
CA CYS A 122 3.82 11.83 11.87
C CYS A 122 3.51 13.23 12.44
N GLN A 123 3.34 13.36 13.76
CA GLN A 123 3.21 14.67 14.42
C GLN A 123 4.53 15.46 14.33
N ASP A 124 5.67 14.82 14.59
CA ASP A 124 6.99 15.43 14.47
C ASP A 124 7.35 15.78 13.01
N ILE A 125 6.89 14.97 12.06
CA ILE A 125 7.02 15.22 10.61
C ILE A 125 6.29 16.52 10.22
N GLY A 126 5.13 16.79 10.80
CA GLY A 126 4.33 17.98 10.50
C GLY A 126 3.76 17.94 9.09
N ASP A 127 3.97 19.02 8.32
CA ASP A 127 3.44 19.18 6.96
C ASP A 127 4.32 18.54 5.87
N ARG A 128 5.50 18.02 6.25
CA ARG A 128 6.42 17.36 5.31
C ARG A 128 5.80 16.05 4.80
N PRO A 129 6.01 15.70 3.51
CA PRO A 129 5.40 14.51 2.94
C PRO A 129 5.94 13.21 3.53
N PHE A 130 5.08 12.19 3.60
CA PHE A 130 5.49 10.81 3.82
C PHE A 130 4.74 9.84 2.90
N VAL A 131 5.38 8.71 2.62
CA VAL A 131 4.82 7.60 1.86
C VAL A 131 4.90 6.33 2.70
N MET A 132 3.81 5.58 2.78
CA MET A 132 3.78 4.24 3.35
C MET A 132 3.76 3.20 2.25
N LEU A 133 4.78 2.35 2.19
CA LEU A 133 4.86 1.23 1.27
C LEU A 133 4.37 -0.03 1.98
N ASN A 134 3.33 -0.65 1.43
CA ASN A 134 2.67 -1.85 1.91
C ASN A 134 2.26 -1.82 3.40
N PRO A 135 1.59 -0.76 3.88
CA PRO A 135 1.13 -0.71 5.25
C PRO A 135 0.13 -1.86 5.59
N ARG A 136 0.08 -2.23 6.86
CA ARG A 136 -0.85 -3.21 7.46
C ARG A 136 -1.48 -2.63 8.73
N LEU A 137 -2.03 -1.42 8.60
CA LEU A 137 -2.50 -0.63 9.74
C LEU A 137 -3.85 -1.10 10.28
N GLU A 138 -4.71 -1.62 9.40
CA GLU A 138 -5.99 -2.21 9.79
C GLU A 138 -5.77 -3.58 10.41
N ASP A 139 -6.57 -3.90 11.42
CA ASP A 139 -6.43 -5.16 12.14
C ASP A 139 -7.80 -5.79 12.37
N SER A 140 -8.10 -6.81 11.56
CA SER A 140 -9.29 -7.64 11.75
C SER A 140 -9.11 -8.71 12.85
N GLY A 141 -7.95 -8.76 13.53
CA GLY A 141 -7.58 -9.87 14.43
C GLY A 141 -7.17 -9.50 15.85
N VAL A 142 -6.79 -8.25 16.15
CA VAL A 142 -6.47 -7.86 17.55
C VAL A 142 -7.74 -7.71 18.38
N VAL A 143 -8.06 -8.79 19.09
CA VAL A 143 -9.02 -8.82 20.20
C VAL A 143 -8.41 -8.08 21.38
N GLY A 144 -9.17 -7.17 22.00
CA GLY A 144 -8.75 -6.48 23.24
C GLY A 144 -8.28 -5.03 23.09
N ILE A 145 -8.12 -4.49 21.88
CA ILE A 145 -8.01 -3.02 21.71
C ILE A 145 -9.39 -2.40 21.94
N GLY A 146 -9.51 -1.59 22.99
CA GLY A 146 -10.75 -0.89 23.31
C GLY A 146 -11.25 -0.03 22.13
N TYR A 147 -12.55 0.25 22.10
CA TYR A 147 -13.21 1.02 21.05
C TYR A 147 -12.49 2.35 20.71
N ALA A 148 -12.02 3.06 21.74
CA ALA A 148 -11.31 4.33 21.58
C ALA A 148 -10.02 4.18 20.74
N ALA A 149 -9.21 3.13 21.00
CA ALA A 149 -7.98 2.89 20.26
C ALA A 149 -8.26 2.54 18.78
N ARG A 150 -9.35 1.81 18.51
CA ARG A 150 -9.80 1.54 17.13
C ARG A 150 -10.22 2.81 16.42
N GLN A 151 -10.97 3.69 17.09
CA GLN A 151 -11.42 4.95 16.51
C GLN A 151 -10.26 5.89 16.19
N THR A 152 -9.29 6.07 17.10
CA THR A 152 -8.10 6.89 16.86
C THR A 152 -7.32 6.40 15.64
N ARG A 153 -7.08 5.08 15.57
CA ARG A 153 -6.43 4.46 14.42
C ARG A 153 -7.20 4.71 13.12
N GLN A 154 -8.52 4.52 13.11
CA GLN A 154 -9.33 4.75 11.91
C GLN A 154 -9.23 6.21 11.45
N ARG A 155 -9.22 7.16 12.41
CA ARG A 155 -9.01 8.58 12.10
C ARG A 155 -7.64 8.80 11.46
N PHE A 156 -6.57 8.23 12.01
CA PHE A 156 -5.24 8.33 11.43
C PHE A 156 -5.19 7.77 10.00
N ILE A 157 -5.68 6.54 9.79
CA ILE A 157 -5.71 5.88 8.47
C ILE A 157 -6.50 6.71 7.45
N SER A 158 -7.63 7.30 7.86
CA SER A 158 -8.46 8.13 6.96
C SER A 158 -7.77 9.39 6.44
N THR A 159 -6.62 9.77 7.00
CA THR A 159 -5.83 10.92 6.51
C THR A 159 -4.84 10.57 5.39
N ILE A 160 -4.73 9.29 5.02
CA ILE A 160 -3.71 8.80 4.09
C ILE A 160 -4.36 8.49 2.73
N GLU A 161 -3.88 9.16 1.67
CA GLU A 161 -4.35 8.97 0.30
C GLU A 161 -3.71 7.72 -0.32
N SER A 162 -4.54 6.87 -0.93
CA SER A 162 -4.06 5.71 -1.69
C SER A 162 -3.72 6.13 -3.11
N CYS A 163 -2.43 6.33 -3.39
CA CYS A 163 -1.95 6.74 -4.70
C CYS A 163 -1.73 5.54 -5.64
N TYR A 164 -1.47 4.36 -5.09
CA TYR A 164 -1.35 3.13 -5.86
C TYR A 164 -1.86 1.94 -5.04
N TYR A 165 -2.69 1.09 -5.65
CA TYR A 165 -3.23 -0.11 -5.03
C TYR A 165 -3.36 -1.19 -6.09
N LEU A 166 -2.83 -2.38 -5.82
CA LEU A 166 -3.01 -3.53 -6.69
C LEU A 166 -3.27 -4.78 -5.84
N ARG A 167 -4.46 -5.36 -6.04
CA ARG A 167 -4.89 -6.57 -5.34
C ARG A 167 -5.60 -7.52 -6.30
N PRO A 168 -5.01 -8.68 -6.59
CA PRO A 168 -5.78 -9.83 -7.06
C PRO A 168 -6.78 -10.25 -5.98
N VAL A 169 -8.07 -10.27 -6.32
CA VAL A 169 -9.16 -10.68 -5.41
C VAL A 169 -9.34 -12.19 -5.45
N ASP A 170 -9.31 -12.75 -6.66
CA ASP A 170 -9.39 -14.17 -6.98
C ASP A 170 -8.59 -14.45 -8.27
N ASP A 171 -8.81 -15.59 -8.92
CA ASP A 171 -8.09 -16.00 -10.13
C ASP A 171 -8.34 -15.04 -11.31
N THR A 172 -9.51 -14.40 -11.37
CA THR A 172 -10.00 -13.67 -12.54
C THR A 172 -10.27 -12.21 -12.25
N THR A 173 -10.21 -11.75 -10.99
CA THR A 173 -10.60 -10.40 -10.60
C THR A 173 -9.44 -9.66 -9.94
N ALA A 174 -9.22 -8.40 -10.32
CA ALA A 174 -8.28 -7.50 -9.67
C ALA A 174 -8.90 -6.15 -9.33
N VAL A 175 -8.50 -5.58 -8.20
CA VAL A 175 -8.77 -4.18 -7.84
C VAL A 175 -7.50 -3.38 -8.04
N PHE A 176 -7.62 -2.29 -8.79
CA PHE A 176 -6.50 -1.46 -9.19
C PHE A 176 -6.78 0.01 -8.92
N ARG A 177 -5.76 0.75 -8.50
CA ARG A 177 -5.75 2.20 -8.34
C ARG A 177 -4.38 2.68 -8.76
N CYS A 178 -4.32 3.66 -9.66
CA CYS A 178 -3.09 4.29 -10.09
C CYS A 178 -3.34 5.79 -10.26
N TYR A 179 -2.80 6.63 -9.38
CA TYR A 179 -3.01 8.07 -9.41
C TYR A 179 -2.57 8.68 -10.75
N PRO A 180 -3.40 9.55 -11.38
CA PRO A 180 -4.61 10.23 -10.85
C PRO A 180 -5.94 9.50 -11.09
N GLU A 181 -5.93 8.28 -11.63
CA GLU A 181 -7.17 7.57 -12.02
C GLU A 181 -7.96 7.07 -10.81
N LEU A 182 -9.26 6.87 -11.03
CA LEU A 182 -10.18 6.34 -10.04
C LEU A 182 -9.84 4.89 -9.65
N TRP A 183 -10.58 4.34 -8.68
CA TRP A 183 -10.51 2.92 -8.37
C TRP A 183 -11.13 2.12 -9.50
N GLN A 184 -10.49 1.04 -9.91
CA GLN A 184 -10.88 0.23 -11.05
C GLN A 184 -11.06 -1.23 -10.61
N VAL A 185 -12.04 -1.88 -11.22
CA VAL A 185 -12.22 -3.34 -11.12
C VAL A 185 -11.95 -3.93 -12.49
N TRP A 186 -11.06 -4.92 -12.53
CA TRP A 186 -10.63 -5.62 -13.73
C TRP A 186 -11.01 -7.09 -13.63
N VAL A 187 -11.54 -7.65 -14.73
CA VAL A 187 -11.94 -9.05 -14.81
C VAL A 187 -11.32 -9.71 -16.03
N GLU A 188 -10.75 -10.89 -15.85
CA GLU A 188 -10.18 -11.73 -16.91
C GLU A 188 -11.32 -12.37 -17.71
N THR A 189 -11.38 -12.04 -19.01
CA THR A 189 -12.27 -12.66 -19.98
C THR A 189 -11.43 -13.23 -21.11
N ASN A 190 -11.53 -14.53 -21.38
CA ASN A 190 -10.77 -15.21 -22.43
C ASN A 190 -9.24 -15.04 -22.38
N GLY A 191 -8.67 -14.88 -21.17
CA GLY A 191 -7.22 -14.73 -20.98
C GLY A 191 -6.73 -13.28 -20.97
N GLU A 192 -7.61 -12.30 -21.19
CA GLU A 192 -7.27 -10.88 -21.15
C GLU A 192 -8.05 -10.17 -20.03
N TYR A 193 -7.38 -9.29 -19.29
CA TYR A 193 -8.04 -8.47 -18.28
C TYR A 193 -8.68 -7.25 -18.91
N GLU A 194 -9.98 -7.09 -18.68
CA GLU A 194 -10.75 -5.91 -19.10
C GLU A 194 -11.23 -5.13 -17.88
N LYS A 195 -11.21 -3.80 -17.97
CA LYS A 195 -11.75 -2.93 -16.93
C LYS A 195 -13.29 -2.94 -17.02
N VAL A 196 -13.94 -3.43 -15.97
CA VAL A 196 -15.41 -3.57 -15.92
C VAL A 196 -16.10 -2.47 -15.12
N ALA A 197 -15.38 -1.78 -14.22
CA ALA A 197 -15.94 -0.69 -13.44
C ALA A 197 -14.89 0.35 -13.02
N GLU A 198 -15.35 1.58 -12.78
CA GLU A 198 -14.61 2.65 -12.12
C GLU A 198 -15.42 3.22 -10.95
N LEU A 199 -14.76 3.47 -9.81
CA LEU A 199 -15.38 3.95 -8.59
C LEU A 199 -14.58 5.10 -7.98
N PRO A 200 -15.25 6.11 -7.37
CA PRO A 200 -14.56 7.22 -6.73
C PRO A 200 -13.80 6.81 -5.46
N LYS A 201 -14.12 5.64 -4.88
CA LYS A 201 -13.55 5.12 -3.63
C LYS A 201 -13.23 3.64 -3.79
N LYS A 202 -12.39 3.12 -2.88
CA LYS A 202 -12.08 1.70 -2.80
C LYS A 202 -13.36 0.87 -2.68
N PRO A 203 -13.60 -0.10 -3.58
CA PRO A 203 -14.79 -0.92 -3.51
C PRO A 203 -14.74 -1.83 -2.27
N THR A 204 -15.88 -1.91 -1.58
CA THR A 204 -16.12 -2.87 -0.50
C THR A 204 -16.25 -4.30 -1.05
N GLY A 205 -16.22 -5.31 -0.17
CA GLY A 205 -16.45 -6.70 -0.59
C GLY A 205 -17.79 -6.88 -1.30
N ASP A 206 -18.87 -6.33 -0.71
CA ASP A 206 -20.21 -6.42 -1.29
C ASP A 206 -20.32 -5.67 -2.63
N GLU A 207 -19.67 -4.50 -2.75
CA GLU A 207 -19.59 -3.76 -4.03
C GLU A 207 -18.83 -4.57 -5.10
N LEU A 208 -17.74 -5.26 -4.74
CA LEU A 208 -17.02 -6.14 -5.67
C LEU A 208 -17.89 -7.32 -6.11
N ASP A 209 -18.56 -7.97 -5.18
CA ASP A 209 -19.45 -9.10 -5.48
C ASP A 209 -20.55 -8.66 -6.46
N MET A 210 -21.16 -7.48 -6.26
CA MET A 210 -22.16 -6.94 -7.19
C MET A 210 -21.61 -6.63 -8.59
N ILE A 211 -20.36 -6.20 -8.70
CA ILE A 211 -19.73 -5.87 -9.99
C ILE A 211 -19.36 -7.13 -10.77
N VAL A 212 -18.94 -8.19 -10.08
CA VAL A 212 -18.35 -9.40 -10.70
C VAL A 212 -19.40 -10.48 -11.00
N ILE A 213 -20.63 -10.38 -10.50
CA ILE A 213 -21.71 -11.33 -10.83
C ILE A 213 -21.90 -11.43 -12.35
N PRO A 214 -21.71 -12.62 -12.97
CA PRO A 214 -21.86 -12.78 -14.40
C PRO A 214 -23.33 -12.60 -14.81
N GLY A 215 -23.62 -11.57 -15.62
CA GLY A 215 -24.81 -11.57 -16.48
C GLY A 215 -26.04 -10.76 -16.05
N GLN A 216 -25.91 -9.61 -15.37
CA GLN A 216 -27.03 -8.65 -15.33
C GLN A 216 -26.61 -7.20 -15.67
N PRO A 217 -27.32 -6.53 -16.60
CA PRO A 217 -27.42 -5.09 -16.54
C PRO A 217 -28.08 -4.71 -15.21
N GLN A 218 -27.57 -3.65 -14.59
CA GLN A 218 -27.96 -3.18 -13.26
C GLN A 218 -29.47 -3.29 -12.98
N THR A 219 -29.87 -4.18 -12.07
CA THR A 219 -31.04 -4.00 -11.20
C THR A 219 -30.88 -4.83 -9.91
N SER A 220 -31.41 -4.26 -8.83
CA SER A 220 -31.31 -4.61 -7.42
C SER A 220 -31.82 -5.97 -6.94
N ASN A 221 -31.22 -6.40 -5.82
CA ASN A 221 -31.71 -7.20 -4.67
C ASN A 221 -31.63 -8.74 -4.66
N ASP A 222 -31.29 -9.18 -3.44
CA ASP A 222 -31.28 -10.50 -2.79
C ASP A 222 -30.13 -11.48 -3.03
N GLY A 223 -29.51 -11.85 -1.91
CA GLY A 223 -28.25 -12.57 -1.82
C GLY A 223 -28.35 -14.03 -1.42
N ALA A 224 -27.19 -14.70 -1.55
CA ALA A 224 -26.83 -15.94 -0.88
C ALA A 224 -25.29 -16.04 -0.83
N PRO A 225 -24.68 -16.65 0.20
CA PRO A 225 -23.24 -16.62 0.40
C PRO A 225 -22.54 -17.63 -0.52
N VAL A 226 -21.66 -17.13 -1.39
CA VAL A 226 -20.82 -17.95 -2.28
C VAL A 226 -19.53 -18.36 -1.54
N LYS A 227 -19.18 -19.65 -1.64
CA LYS A 227 -17.99 -20.23 -1.00
C LYS A 227 -16.71 -19.68 -1.66
N LYS A 228 -15.81 -19.13 -0.83
CA LYS A 228 -14.54 -18.54 -1.25
C LYS A 228 -13.61 -19.59 -1.91
N PRO A 229 -13.16 -19.39 -3.16
CA PRO A 229 -12.09 -20.18 -3.73
C PRO A 229 -10.73 -19.86 -3.06
N SER A 230 -9.79 -20.78 -3.17
CA SER A 230 -8.46 -20.72 -2.52
C SER A 230 -7.55 -19.70 -3.19
N VAL A 231 -7.17 -18.66 -2.43
CA VAL A 231 -6.32 -17.50 -2.80
C VAL A 231 -4.89 -17.88 -3.28
N PHE A 232 -4.49 -19.15 -3.20
CA PHE A 232 -3.13 -19.59 -3.56
C PHE A 232 -2.99 -19.94 -5.05
N LYS A 233 -4.05 -20.45 -5.70
CA LYS A 233 -4.04 -20.77 -7.14
C LYS A 233 -4.26 -19.53 -8.01
N SER A 234 -4.96 -18.54 -7.47
CA SER A 234 -5.25 -17.26 -8.15
C SER A 234 -4.00 -16.48 -8.52
N LEU A 235 -3.03 -16.41 -7.60
CA LEU A 235 -1.81 -15.65 -7.82
C LEU A 235 -0.94 -16.23 -8.94
N GLN A 236 -0.80 -17.56 -9.01
CA GLN A 236 0.02 -18.19 -10.05
C GLN A 236 -0.56 -17.98 -11.45
N ARG A 237 -1.89 -17.86 -11.58
CA ARG A 237 -2.55 -17.51 -12.85
C ARG A 237 -2.42 -16.04 -13.16
N PHE A 238 -2.70 -15.16 -12.19
CA PHE A 238 -2.51 -13.72 -12.35
C PHE A 238 -1.07 -13.41 -12.82
N LEU A 239 -0.06 -13.88 -12.09
CA LEU A 239 1.35 -13.66 -12.44
C LEU A 239 1.77 -14.31 -13.78
N LYS A 240 1.13 -15.42 -14.20
CA LYS A 240 1.36 -16.03 -15.52
C LYS A 240 0.70 -15.24 -16.66
N ALA A 241 -0.51 -14.74 -16.44
CA ALA A 241 -1.22 -13.87 -17.38
C ALA A 241 -0.48 -12.54 -17.55
N LEU A 242 0.14 -12.07 -16.47
CA LEU A 242 1.06 -10.94 -16.46
C LEU A 242 2.34 -11.25 -17.28
N SER A 243 2.98 -12.42 -17.10
CA SER A 243 4.25 -12.75 -17.78
C SER A 243 4.17 -13.17 -19.26
N SER A 244 3.01 -13.07 -19.92
CA SER A 244 2.78 -13.57 -21.30
C SER A 244 2.65 -12.47 -22.34
#